data_AF-A0A8J6NTT3-F1
#
_entry.id   AF-A0A8J6NTT3-F1
#
_cell.length_a   1.000
_cell.length_b   1.000
_cell.length_c   1.000
_cell.angle_alpha   90.00
_cell.angle_beta   90.00
_cell.angle_gamma   90.00
#
_symmetry.space_group_name_H-M   'P 1'
#
loop_
_entity.id
_entity.type
_entity.pdbx_description
1 polymer ?
#
loop_
_entity_poly.entity_id
_entity_poly.type
_entity_poly.pdbx_seq_one_letter_code
_entity_poly.pdbx_strand_id
1 'polypeptide(L)'
;MAIKPWEFVADMNADGVFTLSDIIEIFIQLFFLPGDSLLFLILNYLPKVTELFELSYDDYHGMFAGIVSFIVWVFLIPIIVNGIKLLTP
;
A
#
# COMPACT_ATOMS: atom_id res chain seq x y z
N MET A 1 4.83 6.83 17.50
CA MET A 1 4.68 7.80 16.39
C MET A 1 4.23 6.96 15.21
N ALA A 2 3.08 7.23 14.59
CA ALA A 2 2.60 6.39 13.50
C ALA A 2 3.54 6.57 12.29
N ILE A 3 4.11 5.47 11.79
CA ILE A 3 4.92 5.49 10.56
C ILE A 3 3.98 5.82 9.40
N LYS A 4 4.43 6.70 8.51
CA LYS A 4 3.59 7.09 7.37
C LYS A 4 3.42 5.89 6.43
N PRO A 5 2.28 5.76 5.75
CA PRO A 5 1.99 4.64 4.83
C PRO A 5 3.01 4.45 3.68
N TRP A 6 3.85 5.44 3.40
CA TRP A 6 4.90 5.38 2.37
C TRP A 6 6.33 5.34 2.94
N GLU A 7 6.49 5.33 4.25
CA GLU A 7 7.80 5.22 4.91
C GLU A 7 8.02 3.77 5.35
N PHE A 8 9.10 3.14 4.87
CA PHE A 8 9.50 1.80 5.31
C PHE A 8 10.65 1.93 6.30
N VAL A 9 10.45 1.47 7.54
CA VAL A 9 11.45 1.48 8.60
C VAL A 9 11.67 0.04 9.07
N ALA A 10 12.86 -0.26 9.60
CA ALA A 10 13.14 -1.61 10.10
C ALA A 10 12.22 -1.96 11.27
N ASP A 11 12.13 -1.09 12.27
CA ASP A 11 11.22 -1.17 13.41
C ASP A 11 9.90 -0.49 13.03
N MET A 12 8.93 -1.29 12.56
CA MET A 12 7.67 -0.82 11.99
C MET A 12 6.64 -0.50 13.07
N ASN A 13 6.64 -1.29 14.14
CA ASN A 13 5.73 -1.08 15.27
C ASN A 13 6.29 -0.08 16.30
N ALA A 14 7.54 0.39 16.11
CA ALA A 14 8.26 1.33 16.96
C ALA A 14 8.46 0.83 18.40
N ASP A 15 8.67 -0.49 18.57
CA ASP A 15 8.89 -1.11 19.88
C ASP A 15 10.38 -1.18 20.30
N GLY A 16 11.30 -0.79 19.40
CA GLY A 16 12.74 -0.75 19.62
C GLY A 16 13.47 -2.06 19.32
N VAL A 17 12.78 -3.09 18.80
CA VAL A 17 13.37 -4.39 18.47
C VAL A 17 12.91 -4.84 17.09
N PHE A 18 13.85 -5.20 16.21
CA PHE A 18 13.50 -5.77 14.92
C PHE A 18 13.08 -7.24 15.07
N THR A 19 11.82 -7.53 14.76
CA THR A 19 11.19 -8.85 14.92
C THR A 19 10.46 -9.30 13.65
N LEU A 20 9.90 -10.52 13.70
CA LEU A 20 9.04 -11.04 12.64
C LEU A 20 7.78 -10.19 12.45
N SER A 21 7.28 -9.55 13.51
CA SER A 21 6.12 -8.66 13.43
C SER A 21 6.39 -7.49 12.50
N ASP A 22 7.59 -6.91 12.55
CA ASP A 22 7.98 -5.81 11.66
C ASP A 22 8.04 -6.23 10.20
N ILE A 23 8.56 -7.44 9.95
CA ILE A 23 8.58 -8.01 8.60
C ILE A 23 7.15 -8.15 8.06
N ILE A 24 6.22 -8.64 8.89
CA ILE A 24 4.81 -8.76 8.51
C ILE A 24 4.21 -7.39 8.20
N GLU A 25 4.48 -6.38 9.03
CA GLU A 25 3.99 -5.01 8.78
C GLU A 25 4.56 -4.41 7.48
N ILE A 26 5.84 -4.64 7.17
CA ILE A 26 6.43 -4.24 5.88
C ILE A 26 5.66 -4.88 4.71
N PHE A 27 5.33 -6.18 4.79
CA PHE A 27 4.57 -6.84 3.74
C PHE A 27 3.13 -6.31 3.61
N ILE A 28 2.48 -6.02 4.73
CA ILE A 28 1.15 -5.40 4.74
C ILE A 28 1.22 -4.04 4.05
N GLN A 29 2.15 -3.18 4.45
CA GLN A 29 2.32 -1.86 3.87
C GLN A 29 2.65 -1.93 2.37
N LEU A 30 3.53 -2.85 1.96
CA LEU A 30 3.84 -3.07 0.55
C LEU A 30 2.62 -3.51 -0.25
N PHE A 31 1.78 -4.38 0.31
CA PHE A 31 0.52 -4.78 -0.32
C PHE A 31 -0.41 -3.58 -0.49
N PHE A 32 -0.61 -2.76 0.55
CA PHE A 32 -1.51 -1.62 0.52
C PHE A 32 -0.99 -0.40 -0.25
N LEU A 33 0.32 -0.33 -0.52
CA LEU A 33 0.98 0.80 -1.18
C LEU A 33 0.24 1.33 -2.44
N PRO A 34 -0.13 0.51 -3.45
CA PRO A 34 -0.85 1.03 -4.62
C PRO A 34 -2.26 1.55 -4.31
N GLY A 35 -3.01 0.87 -3.44
CA GLY A 35 -4.34 1.31 -3.01
C GLY A 35 -4.30 2.61 -2.22
N ASP A 36 -3.41 2.70 -1.25
CA ASP A 36 -3.19 3.89 -0.43
C ASP A 36 -2.66 5.07 -1.26
N SER A 37 -1.85 4.80 -2.29
CA SER A 37 -1.40 5.82 -3.24
C SER A 37 -2.56 6.37 -4.07
N LEU A 38 -3.49 5.51 -4.52
CA LEU A 38 -4.69 5.98 -5.22
C LEU A 38 -5.61 6.75 -4.29
N LEU A 39 -5.81 6.26 -3.06
CA LEU A 39 -6.58 6.96 -2.04
C LEU A 39 -5.99 8.35 -1.76
N PHE A 40 -4.67 8.45 -1.60
CA PHE A 40 -3.96 9.73 -1.48
C PHE A 40 -4.31 10.69 -2.63
N LEU A 41 -4.27 10.21 -3.88
CA LEU A 41 -4.61 11.03 -5.03
C LEU A 41 -6.08 11.48 -5.02
N ILE A 42 -7.00 10.60 -4.65
CA ILE A 42 -8.42 10.94 -4.54
C ILE A 42 -8.62 12.03 -3.47
N LEU A 43 -8.07 11.83 -2.28
CA LEU A 43 -8.20 12.77 -1.15
C LEU A 43 -7.64 14.16 -1.48
N ASN A 44 -6.53 14.24 -2.22
CA ASN A 44 -5.86 15.52 -2.50
C ASN A 44 -6.37 16.23 -3.77
N TYR A 45 -6.87 15.48 -4.76
CA TYR A 45 -7.18 16.05 -6.08
C TYR A 45 -8.65 15.89 -6.52
N LEU A 46 -9.45 15.06 -5.85
CA LEU A 46 -10.84 14.78 -6.21
C LEU A 46 -11.80 14.99 -5.03
N PRO A 47 -11.95 16.24 -4.52
CA PRO A 47 -12.74 16.52 -3.32
C PRO A 47 -14.21 16.09 -3.43
N LYS A 48 -14.79 16.13 -4.63
CA LYS A 48 -16.16 15.67 -4.87
C LYS A 48 -16.32 14.15 -4.70
N VAL A 49 -15.29 13.38 -5.04
CA VAL A 49 -15.28 11.92 -4.88
C VAL A 49 -15.08 11.60 -3.40
N THR A 50 -14.18 12.30 -2.73
CA THR A 50 -13.95 12.20 -1.28
C THR A 50 -15.24 12.42 -0.50
N GLU A 51 -15.99 13.49 -0.79
CA GLU A 51 -17.26 13.79 -0.11
C GLU A 51 -18.35 12.75 -0.42
N LEU A 52 -18.47 12.32 -1.68
CA LEU A 52 -19.50 11.36 -2.11
C LEU A 52 -19.34 9.98 -1.47
N PHE A 53 -18.10 9.55 -1.28
CA PHE A 53 -17.76 8.24 -0.72
C PHE A 53 -17.32 8.31 0.75
N GLU A 54 -17.43 9.49 1.37
CA GLU A 54 -17.02 9.75 2.75
C GLU A 54 -15.58 9.27 3.05
N LEU A 55 -14.68 9.42 2.08
CA LEU A 55 -13.30 8.96 2.20
C LEU A 55 -12.48 9.92 3.07
N SER A 56 -11.55 9.35 3.82
CA SER A 56 -10.69 10.07 4.75
C SER A 56 -9.29 9.44 4.84
N TYR A 57 -8.39 10.09 5.57
CA TYR A 57 -7.08 9.52 5.88
C TYR A 57 -7.16 8.32 6.86
N ASP A 58 -8.31 8.07 7.49
CA ASP A 58 -8.50 6.89 8.34
C ASP A 58 -8.79 5.63 7.50
N ASP A 59 -9.07 5.79 6.20
CA ASP A 59 -9.34 4.70 5.26
C ASP A 59 -8.06 4.09 4.64
N TYR A 60 -6.88 4.58 5.01
CA TYR A 60 -5.61 3.94 4.66
C TYR A 60 -5.56 2.52 5.23
N HIS A 61 -5.04 1.58 4.45
CA HIS A 61 -5.12 0.15 4.77
C HIS A 61 -6.56 -0.40 4.91
N GLY A 62 -7.58 0.40 4.55
CA GLY A 62 -8.98 0.03 4.59
C GLY A 62 -9.44 -0.82 3.41
N MET A 63 -10.73 -1.14 3.37
CA MET A 63 -11.31 -2.04 2.37
C MET A 63 -11.11 -1.52 0.92
N PHE A 64 -11.32 -0.22 0.69
CA PHE A 64 -11.12 0.39 -0.64
C PHE A 64 -9.68 0.24 -1.11
N ALA A 65 -8.71 0.65 -0.28
CA ALA A 65 -7.30 0.51 -0.59
C ALA A 65 -6.93 -0.96 -0.82
N GLY A 66 -7.44 -1.89 -0.01
CA GLY A 66 -7.18 -3.32 -0.15
C GLY A 66 -7.68 -3.90 -1.47
N ILE A 67 -8.90 -3.54 -1.91
CA ILE A 67 -9.45 -3.98 -3.20
C ILE A 67 -8.61 -3.44 -4.36
N VAL A 68 -8.29 -2.14 -4.34
CA VAL A 68 -7.45 -1.52 -5.38
C VAL A 68 -6.09 -2.18 -5.43
N SER A 69 -5.45 -2.37 -4.27
CA SER A 69 -4.16 -3.03 -4.16
C SER A 69 -4.18 -4.45 -4.70
N PHE A 70 -5.19 -5.24 -4.34
CA PHE A 70 -5.36 -6.59 -4.85
C PHE A 70 -5.43 -6.60 -6.39
N ILE A 71 -6.27 -5.75 -6.97
CA ILE A 71 -6.41 -5.61 -8.42
C ILE A 71 -5.05 -5.27 -9.05
N VAL A 72 -4.36 -4.25 -8.53
CA VAL A 72 -3.07 -3.80 -9.06
C VAL A 72 -2.05 -4.93 -9.01
N TRP A 73 -1.88 -5.62 -7.87
CA TRP A 73 -0.90 -6.69 -7.73
C TRP A 73 -1.21 -7.91 -8.61
N VAL A 74 -2.49 -8.27 -8.76
CA VAL A 74 -2.92 -9.37 -9.65
C VAL A 74 -2.48 -9.13 -11.10
N PHE A 75 -2.52 -7.88 -11.57
CA PHE A 75 -2.06 -7.54 -12.92
C PHE A 75 -0.54 -7.28 -12.98
N LEU A 76 0.03 -6.67 -11.94
CA LEU A 76 1.43 -6.24 -11.93
C LEU A 76 2.40 -7.43 -11.77
N ILE A 77 2.07 -8.43 -10.94
CA ILE A 77 2.93 -9.60 -10.70
C ILE A 77 3.22 -10.37 -12.00
N PRO A 78 2.23 -10.76 -12.83
CA PRO A 78 2.50 -11.41 -14.11
C PRO A 78 3.38 -10.58 -15.03
N ILE A 79 3.18 -9.26 -15.08
CA ILE A 79 3.99 -8.34 -15.89
C ILE A 79 5.45 -8.37 -15.42
N ILE A 80 5.68 -8.24 -14.11
CA ILE A 80 7.03 -8.30 -13.52
C ILE A 80 7.68 -9.66 -13.80
N VAL A 81 6.97 -10.77 -13.56
CA VAL A 81 7.50 -12.13 -13.77
C VAL A 81 7.87 -12.36 -15.24
N ASN A 82 7.01 -11.95 -16.16
CA ASN A 82 7.30 -12.07 -17.59
C ASN A 82 8.44 -11.15 -18.02
N GLY A 83 8.50 -9.93 -17.48
CA GLY A 83 9.62 -9.01 -17.69
C GLY A 83 10.94 -9.58 -17.23
N ILE A 84 10.99 -10.18 -16.04
CA ILE A 84 12.20 -10.83 -15.51
C ILE A 84 12.64 -11.98 -16.42
N LYS A 85 11.71 -12.83 -16.87
CA LYS A 85 12.02 -13.93 -17.80
C LYS A 85 12.63 -13.45 -19.11
N LEU A 86 12.23 -12.28 -19.61
CA LEU A 86 12.83 -11.69 -20.82
C LEU A 86 14.27 -11.19 -20.58
N LEU A 87 14.63 -10.89 -19.33
CA LEU A 87 15.94 -10.36 -18.94
C LEU A 87 16.92 -11.45 -18.49
N THR A 88 16.44 -12.66 -18.18
CA THR A 88 17.27 -13.80 -17.80
C THR A 88 17.29 -14.83 -18.94
N PRO A 89 18.43 -15.04 -19.63
CA PRO A 89 18.54 -15.97 -20.75
C PRO A 89 18.45 -17.45 -20.35
#